data_AF-A0ABD5MTY2-F1
#
_entry.id   AF-A0ABD5MTY2-F1
#
_cell.length_a   1.000
_cell.length_b   1.000
_cell.length_c   1.000
_cell.angle_alpha   90.00
_cell.angle_beta   90.00
_cell.angle_gamma   90.00
#
_symmetry.space_group_name_H-M   'P 1'
#
loop_
_entity.id
_entity.type
_entity.pdbx_description
1 polymer ?
#
loop_
_entity_poly.entity_id
_entity_poly.type
_entity_poly.pdbx_seq_one_letter_code
_entity_poly.pdbx_strand_id
1 'polypeptide(L)'
;MINKQKAVIQLSLMAVMSALVTVGTFIVQIPIGMGGYFNVGDAMIFVAALTFNPLIGGVAGGLGSALADLPRFSIYAPFTFVIKGFEGFIASLISNKKSVLLDVFAVVMAGVEMVVGYFLVDTFLYGLGVALGWIPLNILQIVVGGLIGVPIALILRRRLPEIIR
;
A
#
# COMPACT_ATOMS: atom_id res chain seq x y z
N MET A 1 -21.88 -19.63 4.13
CA MET A 1 -22.29 -18.24 3.84
C MET A 1 -22.80 -18.16 2.42
N ILE A 2 -23.93 -17.48 2.22
CA ILE A 2 -24.46 -17.18 0.88
C ILE A 2 -23.44 -16.29 0.16
N ASN A 3 -23.09 -16.62 -1.09
CA ASN A 3 -22.03 -15.96 -1.86
C ASN A 3 -22.17 -14.42 -1.88
N LYS A 4 -23.41 -13.92 -1.83
CA LYS A 4 -23.75 -12.49 -1.75
C LYS A 4 -23.23 -11.80 -0.49
N GLN A 5 -23.28 -12.43 0.68
CA GLN A 5 -22.84 -11.80 1.94
C GLN A 5 -21.31 -11.60 1.96
N LYS A 6 -20.55 -12.58 1.46
CA LYS A 6 -19.09 -12.45 1.32
C LYS A 6 -18.71 -11.32 0.37
N ALA A 7 -19.41 -11.22 -0.76
CA ALA A 7 -19.18 -10.15 -1.74
C ALA A 7 -19.44 -8.76 -1.15
N VAL A 8 -20.53 -8.59 -0.39
CA VAL A 8 -20.84 -7.31 0.29
C VAL A 8 -19.75 -6.93 1.28
N ILE A 9 -19.32 -7.85 2.15
CA ILE A 9 -18.24 -7.58 3.12
C ILE A 9 -16.95 -7.20 2.39
N GLN A 10 -16.60 -7.94 1.33
CA GLN A 10 -15.37 -7.68 0.59
C GLN A 10 -15.37 -6.30 -0.08
N LEU A 11 -16.49 -5.91 -0.70
CA LEU A 11 -16.66 -4.58 -1.30
C LEU A 11 -16.61 -3.47 -0.24
N SER A 12 -17.27 -3.66 0.89
CA SER A 12 -17.22 -2.70 2.01
C SER A 12 -15.81 -2.53 2.54
N LEU A 13 -15.05 -3.61 2.70
CA LEU A 13 -13.66 -3.57 3.14
C LEU A 13 -12.76 -2.89 2.11
N MET A 14 -12.91 -3.18 0.81
CA MET A 14 -12.18 -2.48 -0.24
C MET A 14 -12.42 -0.97 -0.17
N ALA A 15 -13.67 -0.53 -0.01
CA ALA A 15 -14.01 0.90 0.06
C ALA A 15 -13.42 1.57 1.32
N VAL A 16 -13.61 0.96 2.50
CA VAL A 16 -13.11 1.51 3.76
C VAL A 16 -11.58 1.55 3.78
N MET A 17 -10.93 0.46 3.36
CA MET A 17 -9.46 0.40 3.34
C MET A 17 -8.87 1.36 2.31
N SER A 18 -9.48 1.51 1.13
CA SER A 18 -9.05 2.53 0.16
C SER A 18 -9.13 3.93 0.75
N ALA A 19 -10.22 4.27 1.45
CA ALA A 19 -10.36 5.55 2.11
C ALA A 19 -9.30 5.78 3.20
N LEU A 20 -8.99 4.75 4.00
CA LEU A 20 -7.93 4.82 5.00
C LEU A 20 -6.55 5.01 4.37
N VAL A 21 -6.26 4.33 3.25
CA VAL A 21 -5.02 4.52 2.48
C VAL A 21 -4.95 5.94 1.93
N THR A 22 -6.03 6.46 1.34
CA THR A 22 -6.09 7.86 0.86
C THR A 22 -5.79 8.85 1.98
N VAL A 23 -6.45 8.70 3.14
CA VAL A 23 -6.25 9.57 4.31
C VAL A 23 -4.83 9.45 4.85
N GLY A 24 -4.31 8.22 5.00
CA GLY A 24 -2.94 7.98 5.46
C GLY A 24 -1.88 8.59 4.53
N THR A 25 -2.14 8.54 3.23
CA THR A 25 -1.27 9.15 2.20
C THR A 25 -1.34 10.68 2.25
N PHE A 26 -2.53 11.27 2.45
CA PHE A 26 -2.70 12.72 2.52
C PHE A 26 -2.16 13.38 3.79
N ILE A 27 -2.33 12.74 4.96
CA ILE A 27 -2.00 13.37 6.25
C ILE A 27 -0.51 13.71 6.33
N VAL A 28 0.35 12.83 5.79
CA VAL A 28 1.80 13.03 5.80
C VAL A 28 2.32 13.09 4.37
N GLN A 29 1.77 14.00 3.56
CA GLN A 29 2.29 14.26 2.21
C GLN A 29 3.35 15.37 2.29
N ILE A 30 4.62 15.00 2.31
CA ILE A 30 5.76 15.94 2.36
C ILE A 30 6.36 16.07 0.96
N PRO A 31 6.18 17.20 0.25
CA PRO A 31 6.82 17.42 -1.04
C PRO A 31 8.33 17.53 -0.86
N ILE A 32 9.11 16.76 -1.63
CA ILE A 32 10.59 16.73 -1.50
C ILE A 32 11.28 17.37 -2.74
N GLY A 33 10.51 18.07 -3.59
CA GLY A 33 11.01 18.62 -4.85
C GLY A 33 11.09 17.56 -5.94
N MET A 34 11.54 17.92 -7.15
CA MET A 34 11.70 16.99 -8.30
C MET A 34 10.43 16.23 -8.74
N GLY A 35 9.23 16.76 -8.44
CA GLY A 35 7.97 16.23 -8.94
C GLY A 35 7.25 15.21 -8.05
N GLY A 36 7.88 14.71 -6.98
CA GLY A 36 7.30 13.70 -6.09
C GLY A 36 7.13 14.15 -4.62
N TYR A 37 6.67 13.22 -3.78
CA TYR A 37 6.48 13.43 -2.35
C TYR A 37 6.71 12.16 -1.54
N PHE A 38 7.13 12.35 -0.29
CA PHE A 38 7.16 11.28 0.71
C PHE A 38 5.81 11.16 1.40
N ASN A 39 5.38 9.93 1.68
CA ASN A 39 4.17 9.67 2.44
C ASN A 39 4.29 8.46 3.38
N VAL A 40 3.32 8.34 4.30
CA VAL A 40 3.24 7.20 5.25
C VAL A 40 2.02 6.31 4.97
N GLY A 41 1.41 6.47 3.78
CA GLY A 41 0.23 5.72 3.35
C GLY A 41 0.46 4.21 3.31
N ASP A 42 1.70 3.78 3.08
CA ASP A 42 2.12 2.37 3.04
C ASP A 42 1.82 1.61 4.33
N ALA A 43 1.77 2.32 5.47
CA ALA A 43 1.30 1.74 6.71
C ALA A 43 -0.12 1.18 6.56
N MET A 44 -1.03 1.94 5.95
CA MET A 44 -2.42 1.53 5.75
C MET A 44 -2.55 0.47 4.65
N ILE A 45 -1.67 0.49 3.63
CA ILE A 45 -1.61 -0.55 2.61
C ILE A 45 -1.23 -1.88 3.25
N PHE A 46 -0.18 -1.90 4.08
CA PHE A 46 0.21 -3.11 4.80
C PHE A 46 -0.83 -3.53 5.84
N VAL A 47 -1.51 -2.60 6.52
CA VAL A 47 -2.67 -2.96 7.37
C VAL A 47 -3.72 -3.72 6.57
N ALA A 48 -4.11 -3.21 5.40
CA ALA A 48 -5.10 -3.85 4.54
C ALA A 48 -4.62 -5.22 4.05
N ALA A 49 -3.42 -5.26 3.46
CA ALA A 49 -2.84 -6.44 2.83
C ALA A 49 -2.59 -7.58 3.83
N LEU A 50 -2.02 -7.25 4.98
CA LEU A 50 -1.68 -8.22 6.01
C LEU A 50 -2.94 -8.66 6.77
N THR A 51 -3.99 -7.85 6.87
CA THR A 51 -5.22 -8.26 7.59
C THR A 51 -6.17 -9.06 6.70
N PHE A 52 -6.34 -8.65 5.44
CA PHE A 52 -7.41 -9.14 4.56
C PHE A 52 -6.85 -9.93 3.37
N ASN A 53 -7.71 -10.27 2.41
CA ASN A 53 -7.32 -11.04 1.22
C ASN A 53 -6.68 -10.15 0.13
N PRO A 54 -6.01 -10.76 -0.88
CA PRO A 54 -5.26 -10.01 -1.88
C PRO A 54 -6.06 -8.99 -2.67
N LEU A 55 -7.35 -9.26 -2.94
CA LEU A 55 -8.20 -8.30 -3.63
C LEU A 55 -8.41 -7.04 -2.78
N ILE A 56 -8.64 -7.20 -1.47
CA ILE A 56 -8.80 -6.05 -0.56
C ILE A 56 -7.47 -5.28 -0.44
N GLY A 57 -6.36 -5.99 -0.23
CA GLY A 57 -5.03 -5.37 -0.12
C GLY A 57 -4.65 -4.57 -1.36
N GLY A 58 -4.78 -5.19 -2.54
CA GLY A 58 -4.43 -4.56 -3.81
C GLY A 58 -5.35 -3.41 -4.19
N VAL A 59 -6.67 -3.56 -4.06
CA VAL A 59 -7.60 -2.45 -4.35
C VAL A 59 -7.38 -1.29 -3.37
N ALA A 60 -7.18 -1.57 -2.07
CA ALA A 60 -6.92 -0.53 -1.09
C ALA A 60 -5.64 0.25 -1.39
N GLY A 61 -4.55 -0.44 -1.71
CA GLY A 61 -3.29 0.19 -2.07
C GLY A 61 -3.40 1.01 -3.35
N GLY A 62 -3.83 0.39 -4.45
CA GLY A 62 -3.91 1.06 -5.74
C GLY A 62 -4.90 2.21 -5.76
N LEU A 63 -6.17 1.96 -5.44
CA LEU A 63 -7.22 2.98 -5.49
C LEU A 63 -6.98 4.07 -4.45
N GLY A 64 -6.64 3.67 -3.22
CA GLY A 64 -6.45 4.62 -2.13
C GLY A 64 -5.32 5.60 -2.40
N SER A 65 -4.15 5.11 -2.82
CA SER A 65 -2.99 5.96 -3.11
C SER A 65 -3.17 6.77 -4.40
N ALA A 66 -3.78 6.20 -5.44
CA ALA A 66 -4.05 6.96 -6.67
C ALA A 66 -5.01 8.13 -6.45
N LEU A 67 -6.03 7.96 -5.59
CA LEU A 67 -6.92 9.05 -5.19
C LEU A 67 -6.17 10.16 -4.42
N ALA A 68 -5.12 9.79 -3.67
CA ALA A 68 -4.29 10.77 -2.97
C ALA A 68 -3.39 11.61 -3.91
N ASP A 69 -3.04 11.06 -5.07
CA ASP A 69 -2.24 11.76 -6.08
C ASP A 69 -3.06 12.81 -6.85
N LEU A 70 -4.35 12.58 -7.07
CA LEU A 70 -5.18 13.40 -7.96
C LEU A 70 -5.10 14.92 -7.72
N PRO A 71 -5.05 15.46 -6.48
CA PRO A 71 -5.08 16.90 -6.30
C PRO A 71 -3.76 17.63 -6.59
N ARG A 72 -2.60 16.96 -6.47
CA ARG A 72 -1.27 17.63 -6.49
C ARG A 72 -0.22 16.92 -7.34
N PHE A 73 -0.40 15.63 -7.60
CA PHE A 73 0.56 14.76 -8.28
C PHE A 73 -0.16 13.89 -9.32
N SER A 74 -1.16 14.44 -10.02
CA SER A 74 -2.11 13.67 -10.84
C SER A 74 -1.46 12.82 -11.95
N ILE A 75 -0.27 13.21 -12.43
CA ILE A 75 0.51 12.43 -13.39
C ILE A 75 0.93 11.06 -12.82
N TYR A 76 1.16 10.97 -11.51
CA TYR A 76 1.52 9.74 -10.82
C TYR A 76 0.31 8.83 -10.58
N ALA A 77 -0.92 9.37 -10.52
CA ALA A 77 -2.12 8.59 -10.18
C ALA A 77 -2.28 7.26 -10.94
N PRO A 78 -2.14 7.19 -12.29
CA PRO A 78 -2.25 5.90 -12.99
C PRO A 78 -1.09 4.95 -12.66
N PHE A 79 0.12 5.46 -12.44
CA PHE A 79 1.28 4.65 -12.08
C PHE A 79 1.19 4.13 -10.65
N THR A 80 0.85 5.01 -9.70
CA THR A 80 0.58 4.70 -8.31
C THR A 80 -0.54 3.67 -8.18
N PHE A 81 -1.61 3.78 -8.97
CA PHE A 81 -2.68 2.79 -8.98
C PHE A 81 -2.16 1.37 -9.22
N VAL A 82 -1.24 1.23 -10.18
CA VAL A 82 -0.65 -0.07 -10.55
C VAL A 82 0.37 -0.51 -9.52
N ILE A 83 1.34 0.34 -9.18
CA ILE A 83 2.45 0.03 -8.27
C ILE A 83 1.91 -0.29 -6.87
N LYS A 84 1.16 0.64 -6.27
CA LYS A 84 0.58 0.44 -4.92
C LYS A 84 -0.46 -0.67 -4.91
N GLY A 85 -1.12 -0.90 -6.06
CA GLY A 85 -2.01 -2.05 -6.25
C GLY A 85 -1.27 -3.38 -6.15
N PHE A 86 -0.13 -3.51 -6.83
CA PHE A 86 0.71 -4.69 -6.72
C PHE A 86 1.36 -4.82 -5.35
N GLU A 87 1.82 -3.72 -4.75
CA GLU A 87 2.39 -3.71 -3.39
C GLU A 87 1.43 -4.37 -2.39
N GLY A 88 0.18 -3.90 -2.32
CA GLY A 88 -0.84 -4.45 -1.44
C GLY A 88 -1.23 -5.90 -1.79
N PHE A 89 -1.29 -6.22 -3.08
CA PHE A 89 -1.63 -7.56 -3.56
C PHE A 89 -0.54 -8.59 -3.21
N ILE A 90 0.72 -8.29 -3.50
CA ILE A 90 1.90 -9.14 -3.22
C ILE A 90 2.05 -9.34 -1.72
N ALA A 91 1.96 -8.27 -0.93
CA ALA A 91 2.07 -8.37 0.53
C ALA A 91 0.99 -9.31 1.11
N SER A 92 -0.24 -9.21 0.61
CA SER A 92 -1.35 -10.07 1.06
C SER A 92 -1.22 -11.52 0.59
N LEU A 93 -0.67 -11.75 -0.61
CA LEU A 93 -0.42 -13.09 -1.14
C LEU A 93 0.65 -13.85 -0.37
N ILE A 94 1.74 -13.18 0.00
CA ILE A 94 2.87 -13.81 0.70
C ILE A 94 2.54 -14.03 2.18
N SER A 95 1.79 -13.12 2.80
CA SER A 95 1.40 -13.25 4.20
C SER A 95 0.47 -14.45 4.40
N ASN A 96 0.84 -15.34 5.31
CA ASN A 96 -0.04 -16.40 5.78
C ASN A 96 -0.92 -15.97 6.97
N LYS A 97 -0.84 -14.69 7.36
CA LYS A 97 -1.57 -14.05 8.46
C LYS A 97 -1.33 -14.64 9.86
N LYS A 98 -0.35 -15.53 9.99
CA LYS A 98 -0.03 -16.26 11.23
C LYS A 98 1.40 -16.01 11.70
N SER A 99 2.33 -15.86 10.77
CA SER A 99 3.76 -15.69 11.05
C SER A 99 4.19 -14.26 10.80
N VAL A 100 4.68 -13.60 11.85
CA VAL A 100 5.30 -12.26 11.76
C VAL A 100 6.49 -12.27 10.80
N LEU A 101 7.26 -13.36 10.76
CA LEU A 101 8.38 -13.50 9.83
C LEU A 101 7.90 -13.45 8.37
N LEU A 102 6.79 -14.12 8.06
CA LEU A 102 6.22 -14.07 6.70
C LEU A 102 5.57 -12.73 6.40
N ASP A 103 5.02 -12.03 7.40
CA ASP A 103 4.52 -10.67 7.21
C ASP A 103 5.67 -9.69 6.88
N VAL A 104 6.78 -9.79 7.60
CA VAL A 104 7.98 -8.98 7.32
C VAL A 104 8.55 -9.32 5.95
N PHE A 105 8.63 -10.62 5.61
CA PHE A 105 9.06 -11.04 4.28
C PHE A 105 8.14 -10.51 3.17
N ALA A 106 6.82 -10.52 3.40
CA ALA A 106 5.84 -9.95 2.49
C ALA A 106 6.03 -8.45 2.27
N VAL A 107 6.28 -7.68 3.35
CA VAL A 107 6.61 -6.25 3.28
C VAL A 107 7.88 -6.01 2.46
N VAL A 108 8.93 -6.82 2.65
CA VAL A 108 10.18 -6.68 1.89
C VAL A 108 9.95 -6.93 0.41
N MET A 109 9.24 -8.01 0.05
CA MET A 109 8.99 -8.34 -1.35
C MET A 109 8.09 -7.32 -2.06
N ALA A 110 7.04 -6.84 -1.38
CA ALA A 110 6.19 -5.77 -1.87
C ALA A 110 6.96 -4.45 -1.98
N GLY A 111 7.84 -4.16 -1.02
CA GLY A 111 8.68 -2.97 -1.06
C GLY A 111 9.72 -2.96 -2.19
N VAL A 112 10.29 -4.13 -2.52
CA VAL A 112 11.17 -4.26 -3.69
C VAL A 112 10.41 -3.96 -4.98
N GLU A 113 9.20 -4.50 -5.13
CA GLU A 113 8.32 -4.18 -6.25
C GLU A 113 8.03 -2.68 -6.33
N MET A 114 7.62 -2.07 -5.23
CA MET A 114 7.31 -0.65 -5.14
C MET A 114 8.51 0.23 -5.53
N VAL A 115 9.69 -0.03 -4.96
CA VAL A 115 10.91 0.74 -5.24
C VAL A 115 11.30 0.63 -6.72
N VAL A 116 11.21 -0.57 -7.30
CA VAL A 116 11.47 -0.78 -8.73
C VAL A 116 10.43 -0.08 -9.59
N GLY A 117 9.15 -0.16 -9.24
CA GLY A 117 8.05 0.48 -9.95
C GLY A 117 8.22 1.99 -10.03
N TYR A 118 8.44 2.65 -8.88
CA TYR A 118 8.66 4.09 -8.85
C TYR A 118 9.97 4.49 -9.53
N PHE A 119 11.04 3.72 -9.36
CA PHE A 119 12.30 3.99 -10.07
C PHE A 119 12.14 4.00 -11.60
N LEU A 120 11.38 3.06 -12.16
CA LEU A 120 11.10 3.01 -13.60
C LEU A 120 10.26 4.21 -14.06
N VAL A 121 9.24 4.59 -13.27
CA VAL A 121 8.38 5.75 -13.56
C VAL A 121 9.17 7.05 -13.49
N ASP A 122 9.96 7.25 -12.44
CA ASP A 122 10.77 8.45 -12.26
C ASP A 122 11.86 8.55 -13.33
N THR A 123 12.44 7.42 -13.75
CA THR A 123 13.40 7.39 -14.86
C THR A 123 12.74 7.82 -16.16
N PHE A 124 11.50 7.37 -16.41
CA PHE A 124 10.73 7.73 -17.60
C PHE A 124 10.29 9.20 -17.60
N LEU A 125 9.85 9.73 -16.45
CA LEU A 125 9.30 11.09 -16.36
C LEU A 125 10.38 12.18 -16.18
N TYR A 126 11.42 11.90 -15.39
CA TYR A 126 12.37 12.92 -14.92
C TYR A 126 13.84 12.55 -15.17
N GLY A 127 14.11 11.34 -15.69
CA GLY A 127 15.45 10.86 -16.01
C GLY A 127 16.17 10.19 -14.83
N LEU A 128 17.26 9.50 -15.16
CA LEU A 128 17.97 8.61 -14.23
C LEU A 128 18.49 9.31 -12.97
N GLY A 129 18.95 10.56 -13.08
CA GLY A 129 19.50 11.31 -11.95
C GLY A 129 18.48 11.57 -10.85
N VAL A 130 17.26 11.96 -11.22
CA VAL A 130 16.14 12.17 -10.28
C VAL A 130 15.70 10.83 -9.70
N ALA A 131 15.54 9.79 -10.53
CA ALA A 131 15.10 8.47 -10.10
C ALA A 131 16.01 7.85 -9.03
N LEU A 132 17.33 7.97 -9.17
CA LEU A 132 18.29 7.48 -8.17
C LEU A 132 18.14 8.20 -6.82
N GLY A 133 17.79 9.48 -6.82
CA GLY A 133 17.57 10.27 -5.61
C GLY A 133 16.33 9.83 -4.81
N TRP A 134 15.34 9.22 -5.47
CA TRP A 134 14.09 8.77 -4.84
C TRP A 134 14.21 7.40 -4.16
N ILE A 135 15.17 6.57 -4.54
CA ILE A 135 15.34 5.22 -3.98
C ILE A 135 15.40 5.22 -2.44
N PRO A 136 16.24 6.05 -1.78
CA PRO A 136 16.32 6.05 -0.32
C PRO A 136 15.00 6.46 0.36
N LEU A 137 14.26 7.39 -0.24
CA LEU A 137 12.97 7.85 0.28
C LEU A 137 11.90 6.77 0.11
N ASN A 138 11.86 6.08 -1.03
CA ASN A 138 10.94 4.97 -1.25
C ASN A 138 11.23 3.81 -0.28
N ILE A 139 12.50 3.48 -0.04
CA ILE A 139 12.89 2.49 0.98
C ILE A 139 12.39 2.93 2.37
N LEU A 140 12.53 4.22 2.71
CA LEU A 140 12.05 4.75 3.99
C LEU A 140 10.53 4.61 4.12
N GLN A 141 9.75 4.85 3.05
CA GLN A 141 8.29 4.66 3.06
C GLN A 141 7.93 3.22 3.41
N ILE A 142 8.58 2.24 2.78
CA ILE A 142 8.38 0.81 3.07
C ILE A 142 8.75 0.47 4.51
N VAL A 143 9.89 0.96 5.01
CA VAL A 143 10.34 0.68 6.38
C VAL A 143 9.34 1.23 7.39
N VAL A 144 8.94 2.50 7.25
CA VAL A 144 7.95 3.13 8.13
C VAL A 144 6.59 2.43 8.01
N GLY A 145 6.18 2.12 6.78
CA GLY A 145 4.96 1.38 6.49
C GLY A 145 4.92 0.03 7.17
N GLY A 146 5.98 -0.76 7.06
CA GLY A 146 6.10 -2.07 7.71
C GLY A 146 6.12 -1.99 9.24
N LEU A 147 6.90 -1.05 9.79
CA LEU A 147 7.01 -0.83 11.25
C LEU A 147 5.67 -0.48 11.89
N ILE A 148 4.79 0.25 11.17
CA ILE A 148 3.46 0.63 11.67
C ILE A 148 2.42 -0.44 11.29
N GLY A 149 2.45 -0.91 10.04
CA GLY A 149 1.43 -1.76 9.47
C GLY A 149 1.41 -3.17 10.05
N VAL A 150 2.58 -3.78 10.28
CA VAL A 150 2.68 -5.13 10.84
C VAL A 150 2.08 -5.21 12.26
N PRO A 151 2.46 -4.35 13.24
CA PRO A 151 1.86 -4.38 14.57
C PRO A 151 0.35 -4.17 14.55
N ILE A 152 -0.15 -3.20 13.75
CA ILE A 152 -1.58 -2.93 13.67
C ILE A 152 -2.33 -4.13 13.08
N ALA A 153 -1.80 -4.75 12.00
CA ALA A 153 -2.39 -5.95 11.42
C ALA A 153 -2.46 -7.09 12.44
N LEU A 154 -1.42 -7.31 13.24
CA LEU A 154 -1.42 -8.33 14.31
C LEU A 154 -2.51 -8.07 15.36
N ILE A 155 -2.75 -6.81 15.72
CA ILE A 155 -3.82 -6.43 16.66
C ILE A 155 -5.19 -6.67 16.03
N LEU A 156 -5.41 -6.22 14.78
CA LEU A 156 -6.69 -6.37 14.09
C LEU A 156 -7.05 -7.84 13.86
N ARG A 157 -6.08 -8.66 13.44
CA ARG A 157 -6.23 -10.13 13.32
C ARG A 157 -6.52 -10.83 14.64
N ARG A 158 -6.49 -10.17 15.80
CA ARG A 158 -6.94 -10.75 17.08
C ARG A 158 -8.32 -10.27 17.47
N ARG A 159 -8.72 -9.08 17.01
CA ARG A 159 -9.96 -8.40 17.42
C ARG A 159 -11.10 -8.55 16.42
N LEU A 160 -10.81 -8.69 15.13
CA LEU A 160 -11.83 -8.83 14.10
C LEU A 160 -12.47 -10.22 14.12
N PRO A 161 -13.80 -10.34 13.95
CA PRO A 161 -14.47 -11.63 13.84
C PRO A 161 -14.06 -12.35 12.55
N GLU A 162 -14.08 -13.69 12.57
CA GLU A 162 -13.66 -14.52 11.43
C GLU A 162 -14.44 -14.25 10.15
N ILE A 163 -15.67 -13.74 10.26
CA ILE A 163 -16.51 -13.38 9.11
C ILE A 163 -15.95 -12.20 8.28
N ILE A 164 -15.04 -11.40 8.84
CA ILE A 164 -14.44 -10.21 8.20
C ILE A 164 -12.98 -10.47 7.77
N ARG A 165 -12.34 -11.54 8.26
CA ARG A 165 -10.94 -11.88 7.92
C ARG A 165 -10.83 -12.64 6.60
#